data_AF-A0A7C3AI55-F1
#
_entry.id   AF-A0A7C3AI55-F1
#
_cell.length_a   1.000
_cell.length_b   1.000
_cell.length_c   1.000
_cell.angle_alpha   90.00
_cell.angle_beta   90.00
_cell.angle_gamma   90.00
#
_symmetry.space_group_name_H-M   'P 1'
#
loop_
_entity.id
_entity.type
_entity.pdbx_description
1 polymer ?
#
loop_
_entity_poly.entity_id
_entity_poly.type
_entity_poly.pdbx_seq_one_letter_code
_entity_poly.pdbx_strand_id
1 'polypeptide(L)'
;MEEKTSDFEEQTEEQTTSIVKIEELSLEDTQLAEQLYNSAGLDPVVDAGLKDYDKHIQIENKLINKVLGTRGSDIRGYGEAVAKRVSLAIYDQLNRQYGGKVGNLRSYIMSLEEDRDRANTRYDELMGRVIGILGEEYKALRTDSNTFMEKLTTLIGEDREAAKIDQKELAERLADIDGLRAQIQTLAEEKKQQKENSEAEMAAQKKEHAEESKKLQVQISRLETKIERLEAEKNTLSSDLKKLRDEHRQLIAAISKLVSAVPGEEIGKKMGEELYSFVLKDSKVPDVVIEGVGKFIDFKRYLGEAVERGAKEVCRRVEETLKVGPTEKE
;
A
#
# COMPACT_ATOMS: atom_id res chain seq x y z
N MET A 1 -58.61 13.48 0.29
CA MET A 1 -58.71 13.64 1.75
C MET A 1 -58.51 12.24 2.30
N GLU A 2 -57.29 11.97 2.75
CA GLU A 2 -56.90 11.92 4.17
C GLU A 2 -56.99 10.45 4.65
N GLU A 3 -56.06 9.86 5.37
CA GLU A 3 -54.71 10.21 5.78
C GLU A 3 -54.04 8.91 6.26
N LYS A 4 -52.73 8.99 6.46
CA LYS A 4 -51.78 7.95 6.88
C LYS A 4 -52.07 7.37 8.27
N THR A 5 -51.52 6.17 8.52
CA THR A 5 -50.61 5.75 9.62
C THR A 5 -50.85 4.26 9.91
N SER A 6 -49.92 3.40 10.29
CA SER A 6 -48.46 3.39 10.39
C SER A 6 -48.10 1.89 10.57
N ASP A 7 -46.84 1.59 10.83
CA ASP A 7 -46.36 0.32 11.40
C ASP A 7 -45.88 -0.70 10.35
N PHE A 8 -44.93 -0.21 9.57
CA PHE A 8 -43.52 -0.64 9.67
C PHE A 8 -43.20 -1.35 11.00
N GLU A 9 -43.32 -2.68 11.04
CA GLU A 9 -42.66 -3.50 12.06
C GLU A 9 -41.93 -4.68 11.40
N GLU A 10 -40.61 -4.66 11.63
CA GLU A 10 -39.65 -5.77 11.65
C GLU A 10 -39.28 -6.43 10.31
N GLN A 11 -38.77 -5.59 9.40
CA GLN A 11 -37.58 -5.93 8.60
C GLN A 11 -36.32 -5.52 9.38
N THR A 12 -35.92 -6.34 10.34
CA THR A 12 -34.58 -6.29 10.96
C THR A 12 -34.05 -7.70 11.10
N GLU A 13 -34.00 -8.44 9.98
CA GLU A 13 -32.91 -9.39 9.82
C GLU A 13 -31.69 -8.56 9.42
N GLU A 14 -30.86 -8.30 10.43
CA GLU A 14 -29.54 -7.73 10.30
C GLU A 14 -28.83 -8.33 9.08
N GLN A 15 -28.53 -7.50 8.09
CA GLN A 15 -27.51 -7.76 7.09
C GLN A 15 -26.16 -7.80 7.82
N THR A 16 -25.97 -8.83 8.64
CA THR A 16 -24.64 -9.24 9.06
C THR A 16 -23.96 -9.70 7.79
N THR A 17 -22.89 -8.98 7.47
CA THR A 17 -21.92 -9.31 6.43
C THR A 17 -21.78 -10.82 6.31
N SER A 18 -22.04 -11.34 5.11
CA SER A 18 -21.98 -12.77 4.80
C SER A 18 -20.55 -13.27 4.97
N ILE A 19 -20.15 -13.50 6.22
CA ILE A 19 -18.96 -14.25 6.59
C ILE A 19 -19.31 -15.70 6.29
N VAL A 20 -18.64 -16.25 5.28
CA VAL A 20 -18.77 -17.66 4.88
C VAL A 20 -18.67 -18.54 6.12
N LYS A 21 -19.69 -19.40 6.34
CA LYS A 21 -19.77 -20.30 7.49
C LYS A 21 -18.58 -21.26 7.50
N ILE A 22 -18.07 -21.51 8.71
CA ILE A 22 -16.73 -22.03 9.00
C ILE A 22 -16.47 -23.47 8.52
N GLU A 23 -17.49 -24.22 8.12
CA GLU A 23 -17.43 -25.68 7.96
C GLU A 23 -17.54 -26.20 6.51
N GLU A 24 -17.70 -25.35 5.49
CA GLU A 24 -17.94 -25.79 4.10
C GLU A 24 -17.11 -25.02 3.05
N LEU A 25 -15.78 -25.01 3.18
CA LEU A 25 -14.91 -24.53 2.10
C LEU A 25 -14.50 -25.71 1.22
N SER A 26 -14.72 -25.60 -0.10
CA SER A 26 -14.24 -26.61 -1.04
C SER A 26 -12.71 -26.58 -1.14
N LEU A 27 -12.13 -27.66 -1.65
CA LEU A 27 -10.68 -27.76 -1.81
C LEU A 27 -10.13 -26.70 -2.80
N GLU A 28 -10.93 -26.35 -3.81
CA GLU A 28 -10.63 -25.33 -4.80
C GLU A 28 -10.66 -23.92 -4.19
N ASP A 29 -11.66 -23.63 -3.35
CA ASP A 29 -11.75 -22.36 -2.62
C ASP A 29 -10.59 -22.15 -1.65
N THR A 30 -10.11 -23.25 -1.06
CA THR A 30 -8.95 -23.23 -0.16
C THR A 30 -7.68 -22.87 -0.93
N GLN A 31 -7.47 -23.47 -2.10
CA GLN A 31 -6.30 -23.18 -2.95
C GLN A 31 -6.34 -21.75 -3.50
N LEU A 32 -7.52 -21.27 -3.92
CA LEU A 32 -7.70 -19.90 -4.39
C LEU A 32 -7.46 -18.90 -3.27
N ALA A 33 -7.98 -19.15 -2.06
CA ALA A 33 -7.75 -18.30 -0.90
C ALA A 33 -6.27 -18.21 -0.53
N GLU A 34 -5.50 -19.30 -0.66
CA GLU A 34 -4.05 -19.28 -0.44
C GLU A 34 -3.31 -18.47 -1.50
N GLN A 35 -3.69 -18.59 -2.77
CA GLN A 35 -3.10 -17.78 -3.84
C GLN A 35 -3.42 -16.29 -3.66
N LEU A 36 -4.67 -15.95 -3.31
CA LEU A 36 -5.09 -14.58 -3.04
C LEU A 36 -4.36 -14.01 -1.81
N TYR A 37 -4.23 -14.80 -0.73
CA TYR A 37 -3.52 -14.39 0.48
C TYR A 37 -2.04 -14.08 0.21
N ASN A 38 -1.36 -14.94 -0.55
CA ASN A 38 0.05 -14.77 -0.89
C ASN A 38 0.25 -13.61 -1.88
N SER A 39 -0.61 -13.49 -2.90
CA SER A 39 -0.51 -12.44 -3.93
C SER A 39 -0.88 -11.05 -3.42
N ALA A 40 -1.80 -10.96 -2.47
CA ALA A 40 -2.15 -9.70 -1.80
C ALA A 40 -1.11 -9.28 -0.75
N GLY A 41 -0.09 -10.11 -0.48
CA GLY A 41 0.98 -9.78 0.46
C GLY A 41 0.45 -9.50 1.85
N LEU A 42 -0.46 -10.35 2.36
CA LEU A 42 -1.13 -10.13 3.65
C LEU A 42 -0.32 -10.61 4.86
N ASP A 43 0.75 -11.38 4.64
CA ASP A 43 1.67 -11.84 5.69
C ASP A 43 2.16 -10.72 6.63
N PRO A 44 2.64 -9.57 6.13
CA PRO A 44 3.06 -8.45 6.98
C PRO A 44 1.92 -7.84 7.80
N VAL A 45 0.68 -7.92 7.30
CA VAL A 45 -0.51 -7.37 7.98
C VAL A 45 -0.94 -8.30 9.11
N VAL A 46 -0.90 -9.62 8.89
CA VAL A 46 -1.12 -10.63 9.93
C VAL A 46 -0.03 -10.52 11.00
N ASP A 47 1.24 -10.39 10.61
CA ASP A 47 2.35 -10.20 11.54
C ASP A 47 2.25 -8.89 12.35
N ALA A 48 1.76 -7.81 11.73
CA ALA A 48 1.51 -6.54 12.41
C ALA A 48 0.34 -6.66 13.41
N GLY A 49 -0.75 -7.30 13.00
CA GLY A 49 -1.89 -7.58 13.87
C GLY A 49 -1.51 -8.47 15.07
N LEU A 50 -0.68 -9.49 14.86
CA LEU A 50 -0.16 -10.33 15.93
C LEU A 50 0.74 -9.56 16.90
N LYS A 51 1.59 -8.66 16.40
CA LYS A 51 2.43 -7.79 17.25
C LYS A 51 1.60 -6.82 18.08
N ASP A 52 0.50 -6.31 17.54
CA ASP A 52 -0.40 -5.40 18.27
C ASP A 52 -1.23 -6.17 19.30
N TYR A 53 -1.69 -7.37 18.95
CA TYR A 53 -2.37 -8.29 19.85
C TYR A 53 -1.48 -8.72 21.03
N ASP A 54 -0.20 -9.03 20.78
CA ASP A 54 0.79 -9.38 21.80
C ASP A 54 1.08 -8.18 22.74
N LYS A 55 1.11 -6.94 22.22
CA LYS A 55 1.20 -5.72 23.04
C LYS A 55 -0.02 -5.53 23.94
N HIS A 56 -1.24 -5.77 23.44
CA HIS A 56 -2.46 -5.61 24.21
C HIS A 56 -2.66 -6.72 25.27
N ILE A 57 -2.28 -7.98 24.99
CA ILE A 57 -2.31 -9.07 25.98
C ILE A 57 -1.24 -8.92 27.06
N GLN A 58 -0.07 -8.36 26.75
CA GLN A 58 0.94 -8.05 27.76
C GLN A 58 0.45 -7.03 28.81
N ILE A 59 -0.51 -6.18 28.43
CA ILE A 59 -1.15 -5.21 29.32
C ILE A 59 -2.23 -5.89 30.19
N GLU A 60 -2.96 -6.89 29.67
CA GLU A 60 -4.12 -7.45 30.35
C GLU A 60 -3.90 -8.72 31.18
N ASN A 61 -2.84 -9.52 30.99
CA ASN A 61 -2.76 -10.78 31.75
C ASN A 61 -1.35 -11.30 32.10
N LYS A 62 -0.74 -10.70 33.14
CA LYS A 62 0.40 -11.31 33.86
C LYS A 62 0.03 -12.58 34.64
N LEU A 63 -1.26 -12.80 34.93
CA LEU A 63 -1.73 -13.94 35.73
C LEU A 63 -2.09 -15.18 34.89
N ILE A 64 -2.68 -15.01 33.71
CA ILE A 64 -3.13 -16.15 32.87
C ILE A 64 -1.96 -16.81 32.12
N ASN A 65 -0.96 -16.04 31.70
CA ASN A 65 0.21 -16.57 30.96
C ASN A 65 1.10 -17.51 31.79
N LYS A 66 0.98 -17.52 33.12
CA LYS A 66 1.72 -18.43 34.00
C LYS A 66 1.07 -19.81 34.16
N VAL A 67 -0.22 -19.93 33.84
CA VAL A 67 -1.01 -21.15 34.08
C VAL A 67 -1.29 -21.93 32.79
N LEU A 68 -1.33 -21.27 31.62
CA LEU A 68 -1.75 -21.91 30.36
C LEU A 68 -0.68 -22.02 29.26
N GLY A 69 0.52 -21.49 29.48
CA GLY A 69 1.60 -21.51 28.46
C GLY A 69 1.33 -20.60 27.26
N THR A 70 2.38 -20.22 26.53
CA THR A 70 2.31 -19.31 25.39
C THR A 70 1.55 -19.94 24.21
N ARG A 71 0.25 -19.61 24.08
CA ARG A 71 -0.64 -19.98 22.95
C ARG A 71 -0.30 -19.27 21.62
N GLY A 72 0.98 -18.98 21.36
CA GLY A 72 1.41 -18.18 20.21
C GLY A 72 1.20 -18.85 18.85
N SER A 73 1.20 -20.19 18.80
CA SER A 73 1.05 -20.95 17.55
C SER A 73 -0.39 -21.00 17.03
N ASP A 74 -1.39 -21.03 17.92
CA ASP A 74 -2.80 -21.12 17.50
C ASP A 74 -3.34 -19.79 16.95
N ILE A 75 -2.93 -18.66 17.53
CA ILE A 75 -3.48 -17.34 17.17
C ILE A 75 -3.01 -16.90 15.77
N ARG A 76 -1.78 -17.27 15.38
CA ARG A 76 -1.29 -17.05 14.00
C ARG A 76 -2.11 -17.84 12.99
N GLY A 77 -2.38 -19.12 13.27
CA GLY A 77 -3.23 -19.95 12.40
C GLY A 77 -4.65 -19.38 12.26
N TYR A 78 -5.24 -18.88 13.35
CA TYR A 78 -6.53 -18.18 13.28
C TYR A 78 -6.47 -16.89 12.47
N GLY A 79 -5.41 -16.08 12.63
CA GLY A 79 -5.21 -14.84 11.85
C GLY A 79 -5.06 -15.10 10.35
N GLU A 80 -4.24 -16.08 9.97
CA GLU A 80 -4.07 -16.50 8.57
C GLU A 80 -5.37 -17.06 7.99
N ALA A 81 -6.12 -17.87 8.74
CA ALA A 81 -7.40 -18.42 8.30
C ALA A 81 -8.47 -17.34 8.09
N VAL A 82 -8.54 -16.35 8.98
CA VAL A 82 -9.45 -15.20 8.84
C VAL A 82 -9.06 -14.35 7.64
N ALA A 83 -7.77 -14.06 7.45
CA ALA A 83 -7.28 -13.29 6.31
C ALA A 83 -7.58 -13.98 4.96
N LYS A 84 -7.33 -15.29 4.86
CA LYS A 84 -7.67 -16.10 3.68
C LYS A 84 -9.16 -16.04 3.34
N ARG A 85 -10.04 -16.13 4.35
CA ARG A 85 -11.51 -16.06 4.16
C ARG A 85 -12.01 -14.68 3.77
N VAL A 86 -11.48 -13.63 4.39
CA VAL A 86 -11.83 -12.24 4.03
C VAL A 86 -11.40 -11.94 2.60
N SER A 87 -10.22 -12.41 2.19
CA SER A 87 -9.72 -12.26 0.82
C SER A 87 -10.63 -12.95 -0.20
N LEU A 88 -11.06 -14.17 0.10
CA LEU A 88 -11.99 -14.94 -0.74
C LEU A 88 -13.37 -14.25 -0.82
N ALA A 89 -13.91 -13.77 0.30
CA ALA A 89 -15.20 -13.07 0.34
C ALA A 89 -15.17 -11.76 -0.47
N ILE A 90 -14.07 -11.00 -0.37
CA ILE A 90 -13.87 -9.78 -1.16
C ILE A 90 -13.75 -10.12 -2.65
N TYR A 91 -13.02 -11.19 -3.00
CA TYR A 91 -12.91 -11.66 -4.38
C TYR A 91 -14.27 -12.06 -4.95
N ASP A 92 -15.07 -12.84 -4.23
CA ASP A 92 -16.42 -13.24 -4.63
C ASP A 92 -17.35 -12.04 -4.78
N GLN A 93 -17.27 -11.07 -3.87
CA GLN A 93 -18.07 -9.86 -3.95
C GLN A 93 -17.66 -8.97 -5.13
N LEU A 94 -16.36 -8.84 -5.41
CA LEU A 94 -15.86 -8.16 -6.60
C LEU A 94 -16.29 -8.89 -7.87
N ASN A 95 -16.20 -10.21 -7.90
CA ASN A 95 -16.55 -11.00 -9.07
C ASN A 95 -18.08 -10.96 -9.33
N ARG A 96 -18.91 -10.93 -8.28
CA ARG A 96 -20.36 -10.71 -8.40
C ARG A 96 -20.70 -9.30 -8.87
N GLN A 97 -20.06 -8.26 -8.33
CA GLN A 97 -20.37 -6.86 -8.66
C GLN A 97 -19.75 -6.37 -9.97
N TYR A 98 -18.54 -6.84 -10.30
CA TYR A 98 -17.77 -6.39 -11.46
C TYR A 98 -17.65 -7.44 -12.55
N GLY A 99 -17.75 -8.74 -12.26
CA GLY A 99 -17.78 -9.79 -13.29
C GLY A 99 -19.01 -9.66 -14.21
N GLY A 100 -20.17 -9.31 -13.65
CA GLY A 100 -21.36 -8.96 -14.44
C GLY A 100 -21.20 -7.68 -15.27
N LYS A 101 -20.55 -6.64 -14.70
CA LYS A 101 -20.33 -5.37 -15.41
C LYS A 101 -19.28 -5.50 -16.52
N VAL A 102 -18.21 -6.26 -16.30
CA VAL A 102 -17.18 -6.57 -17.30
C VAL A 102 -17.73 -7.50 -18.38
N GLY A 103 -18.58 -8.47 -18.02
CA GLY A 103 -19.33 -9.29 -18.99
C GLY A 103 -20.27 -8.45 -19.86
N ASN A 104 -20.99 -7.51 -19.25
CA ASN A 104 -21.86 -6.58 -19.97
C ASN A 104 -21.05 -5.62 -20.88
N LEU A 105 -19.92 -5.11 -20.41
CA LEU A 105 -19.00 -4.28 -21.20
C LEU A 105 -18.42 -5.05 -22.38
N ARG A 106 -18.00 -6.30 -22.18
CA ARG A 106 -17.47 -7.15 -23.25
C ARG A 106 -18.54 -7.49 -24.29
N SER A 107 -19.76 -7.77 -23.83
CA SER A 107 -20.91 -8.02 -24.71
C SER A 107 -21.29 -6.75 -25.50
N TYR A 108 -21.25 -5.59 -24.86
CA TYR A 108 -21.48 -4.30 -25.51
C TYR A 108 -20.40 -3.97 -26.54
N ILE A 109 -19.13 -4.20 -26.22
CA ILE A 109 -18.01 -4.05 -27.17
C ILE A 109 -18.18 -4.98 -28.37
N MET A 110 -18.52 -6.26 -28.16
CA MET A 110 -18.80 -7.18 -29.26
C MET A 110 -19.96 -6.70 -30.13
N SER A 111 -21.06 -6.22 -29.54
CA SER A 111 -22.17 -5.68 -30.34
C SER A 111 -21.78 -4.45 -31.16
N LEU A 112 -20.93 -3.57 -30.61
CA LEU A 112 -20.40 -2.42 -31.34
C LEU A 112 -19.44 -2.83 -32.47
N GLU A 113 -18.66 -3.88 -32.28
CA GLU A 113 -17.80 -4.44 -33.32
C GLU A 113 -18.64 -5.08 -34.45
N GLU A 114 -19.66 -5.86 -34.12
CA GLU A 114 -20.59 -6.43 -35.10
C GLU A 114 -21.36 -5.35 -35.86
N ASP A 115 -21.82 -4.29 -35.18
CA ASP A 115 -22.50 -3.16 -35.81
C ASP A 115 -21.57 -2.36 -36.72
N ARG A 116 -20.31 -2.17 -36.31
CA ARG A 116 -19.27 -1.56 -37.16
C ARG A 116 -19.02 -2.38 -38.41
N ASP A 117 -18.85 -3.69 -38.28
CA ASP A 117 -18.54 -4.56 -39.41
C ASP A 117 -19.74 -4.67 -40.37
N ARG A 118 -20.97 -4.69 -39.83
CA ARG A 118 -22.21 -4.61 -40.60
C ARG A 118 -22.36 -3.27 -41.31
N ALA A 119 -22.02 -2.17 -40.65
CA ALA A 119 -22.03 -0.84 -41.24
C ALA A 119 -21.00 -0.74 -42.38
N ASN A 120 -19.78 -1.24 -42.17
CA ASN A 120 -18.74 -1.28 -43.20
C ASN A 120 -19.18 -2.09 -44.42
N THR A 121 -19.77 -3.26 -44.20
CA THR A 121 -20.31 -4.09 -45.30
C THR A 121 -21.41 -3.34 -46.08
N ARG A 122 -22.30 -2.64 -45.37
CA ARG A 122 -23.32 -1.79 -46.00
C ARG A 122 -22.71 -0.60 -46.73
N TYR A 123 -21.65 0.00 -46.20
CA TYR A 123 -20.90 1.06 -46.88
C TYR A 123 -20.25 0.54 -48.15
N ASP A 124 -19.63 -0.63 -48.13
CA ASP A 124 -19.02 -1.25 -49.32
C ASP A 124 -20.07 -1.61 -50.37
N GLU A 125 -21.22 -2.16 -49.97
CA GLU A 125 -22.34 -2.40 -50.88
C GLU A 125 -22.95 -1.12 -51.44
N LEU A 126 -23.10 -0.08 -50.60
CA LEU A 126 -23.62 1.22 -51.01
C LEU A 126 -22.62 1.90 -51.94
N MET A 127 -21.33 1.88 -51.63
CA MET A 127 -20.26 2.38 -52.49
C MET A 127 -20.20 1.59 -53.79
N GLY A 128 -20.36 0.27 -53.78
CA GLY A 128 -20.44 -0.55 -54.99
C GLY A 128 -21.66 -0.21 -55.85
N ARG A 129 -22.84 -0.01 -55.23
CA ARG A 129 -24.05 0.46 -55.92
C ARG A 129 -23.92 1.88 -56.41
N VAL A 130 -23.33 2.79 -55.64
CA VAL A 130 -23.09 4.17 -56.04
C VAL A 130 -22.05 4.23 -57.14
N ILE A 131 -21.01 3.40 -57.14
CA ILE A 131 -20.04 3.29 -58.24
C ILE A 131 -20.68 2.66 -59.48
N GLY A 132 -21.57 1.68 -59.32
CA GLY A 132 -22.33 1.08 -60.42
C GLY A 132 -23.34 2.07 -61.02
N ILE A 133 -24.11 2.75 -60.18
CA ILE A 133 -25.07 3.79 -60.58
C ILE A 133 -24.32 4.99 -61.13
N LEU A 134 -23.27 5.53 -60.49
CA LEU A 134 -22.43 6.56 -61.12
C LEU A 134 -21.77 6.03 -62.39
N GLY A 135 -21.38 4.76 -62.48
CA GLY A 135 -20.77 4.22 -63.70
C GLY A 135 -21.76 4.17 -64.87
N GLU A 136 -22.97 3.69 -64.62
CA GLU A 136 -24.06 3.62 -65.58
C GLU A 136 -24.68 4.98 -65.86
N GLU A 137 -24.90 5.81 -64.84
CA GLU A 137 -25.31 7.21 -64.96
C GLU A 137 -24.21 8.05 -65.60
N TYR A 138 -22.92 7.82 -65.39
CA TYR A 138 -21.86 8.56 -66.10
C TYR A 138 -21.72 8.09 -67.55
N LYS A 139 -22.02 6.83 -67.84
CA LYS A 139 -22.06 6.30 -69.21
C LYS A 139 -23.33 6.75 -69.94
N ALA A 140 -24.48 6.74 -69.27
CA ALA A 140 -25.74 7.28 -69.73
C ALA A 140 -25.60 8.79 -69.87
N LEU A 141 -25.18 9.53 -68.85
CA LEU A 141 -24.88 10.95 -68.90
C LEU A 141 -23.78 11.28 -69.90
N ARG A 142 -22.82 10.42 -70.23
CA ARG A 142 -21.88 10.70 -71.34
C ARG A 142 -22.52 10.50 -72.71
N THR A 143 -23.37 9.49 -72.85
CA THR A 143 -24.09 9.23 -74.11
C THR A 143 -25.18 10.29 -74.32
N ASP A 144 -25.91 10.59 -73.25
CA ASP A 144 -26.96 11.58 -73.13
C ASP A 144 -26.36 12.98 -73.11
N SER A 145 -25.17 13.23 -72.53
CA SER A 145 -24.41 14.49 -72.67
C SER A 145 -23.86 14.66 -74.07
N ASN A 146 -23.56 13.61 -74.83
CA ASN A 146 -23.19 13.80 -76.23
C ASN A 146 -24.42 14.19 -77.06
N THR A 147 -25.56 13.51 -76.87
CA THR A 147 -26.81 13.89 -77.53
C THR A 147 -27.41 15.19 -77.00
N PHE A 148 -27.18 15.52 -75.73
CA PHE A 148 -27.54 16.77 -75.08
C PHE A 148 -26.57 17.87 -75.48
N MET A 149 -25.27 17.64 -75.65
CA MET A 149 -24.36 18.64 -76.21
C MET A 149 -24.66 18.88 -77.69
N GLU A 150 -25.02 17.87 -78.48
CA GLU A 150 -25.53 18.07 -79.84
C GLU A 150 -26.82 18.88 -79.84
N LYS A 151 -27.80 18.49 -79.00
CA LYS A 151 -29.06 19.23 -78.81
C LYS A 151 -28.85 20.61 -78.21
N LEU A 152 -27.89 20.82 -77.31
CA LEU A 152 -27.59 22.09 -76.66
C LEU A 152 -26.72 22.95 -77.57
N THR A 153 -25.97 22.38 -78.51
CA THR A 153 -25.29 23.15 -79.57
C THR A 153 -26.28 23.58 -80.64
N THR A 154 -27.27 22.74 -80.98
CA THR A 154 -28.39 23.14 -81.85
C THR A 154 -29.32 24.13 -81.15
N LEU A 155 -29.72 23.86 -79.91
CA LEU A 155 -30.63 24.67 -79.12
C LEU A 155 -29.96 25.94 -78.59
N ILE A 156 -28.65 26.00 -78.29
CA ILE A 156 -27.93 27.28 -78.12
C ILE A 156 -27.73 27.97 -79.47
N GLY A 157 -27.57 27.24 -80.57
CA GLY A 157 -27.59 27.84 -81.91
C GLY A 157 -28.93 28.53 -82.22
N GLU A 158 -30.04 27.93 -81.80
CA GLU A 158 -31.42 28.39 -82.00
C GLU A 158 -31.89 29.39 -80.91
N ASP A 159 -31.58 29.18 -79.63
CA ASP A 159 -31.89 30.07 -78.50
C ASP A 159 -30.95 31.27 -78.41
N ARG A 160 -29.73 31.23 -78.95
CA ARG A 160 -28.92 32.46 -79.05
C ARG A 160 -29.49 33.43 -80.08
N GLU A 161 -30.31 32.93 -81.02
CA GLU A 161 -31.13 33.73 -81.92
C GLU A 161 -32.52 34.07 -81.33
N ALA A 162 -33.13 33.17 -80.55
CA ALA A 162 -34.50 33.35 -80.01
C ALA A 162 -34.56 34.01 -78.62
N ALA A 163 -33.64 33.68 -77.72
CA ALA A 163 -33.53 34.25 -76.39
C ALA A 163 -32.54 35.42 -76.42
N LYS A 164 -33.09 36.64 -76.39
CA LYS A 164 -32.42 37.78 -75.77
C LYS A 164 -32.18 37.44 -74.30
N ILE A 165 -31.15 36.61 -74.03
CA ILE A 165 -30.72 36.28 -72.67
C ILE A 165 -30.33 37.61 -72.02
N ASP A 166 -30.98 37.93 -70.92
CA ASP A 166 -30.73 39.15 -70.17
C ASP A 166 -29.33 39.03 -69.55
N GLN A 167 -28.32 39.52 -70.27
CA GLN A 167 -26.90 39.36 -69.94
C GLN A 167 -26.56 39.83 -68.51
N LYS A 168 -27.42 40.69 -67.95
CA LYS A 168 -27.33 41.19 -66.60
C LYS A 168 -27.55 40.11 -65.54
N GLU A 169 -28.56 39.25 -65.67
CA GLU A 169 -28.84 38.20 -64.67
C GLU A 169 -27.77 37.11 -64.69
N LEU A 170 -27.23 36.81 -65.88
CA LEU A 170 -26.10 35.87 -66.03
C LEU A 170 -24.82 36.41 -65.38
N ALA A 171 -24.54 37.71 -65.55
CA ALA A 171 -23.40 38.36 -64.93
C ALA A 171 -23.50 38.38 -63.40
N GLU A 172 -24.69 38.61 -62.84
CA GLU A 172 -24.93 38.58 -61.39
C GLU A 172 -24.70 37.17 -60.81
N ARG A 173 -25.22 36.11 -61.44
CA ARG A 173 -25.00 34.73 -60.98
C ARG A 173 -23.53 34.28 -61.10
N LEU A 174 -22.82 34.75 -62.12
CA LEU A 174 -21.38 34.47 -62.27
C LEU A 174 -20.57 35.16 -61.18
N ALA A 175 -20.92 36.40 -60.83
CA ALA A 175 -20.28 37.12 -59.73
C ALA A 175 -20.47 36.39 -58.37
N ASP A 176 -21.65 35.82 -58.12
CA ASP A 176 -21.91 35.03 -56.91
C ASP A 176 -21.07 33.73 -56.87
N ILE A 177 -20.94 33.03 -58.00
CA ILE A 177 -20.10 31.81 -58.10
C ILE A 177 -18.64 32.14 -57.84
N ASP A 178 -18.13 33.24 -58.39
CA ASP A 178 -16.76 33.67 -58.15
C ASP A 178 -16.53 34.09 -56.69
N GLY A 179 -17.53 34.73 -56.06
CA GLY A 179 -17.53 35.01 -54.63
C GLY A 179 -17.46 33.74 -53.77
N LEU A 180 -18.25 32.71 -54.08
CA LEU A 180 -18.21 31.41 -53.40
C LEU A 180 -16.86 30.70 -53.61
N ARG A 181 -16.28 30.76 -54.81
CA ARG A 181 -14.95 30.20 -55.08
C ARG A 181 -13.87 30.87 -54.25
N ALA A 182 -13.93 32.19 -54.11
CA ALA A 182 -13.00 32.93 -53.25
C ALA A 182 -13.15 32.49 -51.77
N GLN A 183 -14.38 32.35 -51.27
CA GLN A 183 -14.61 31.84 -49.91
C GLN A 183 -14.08 30.42 -49.72
N ILE A 184 -14.29 29.52 -50.69
CA ILE A 184 -13.77 28.15 -50.64
C ILE A 184 -12.23 28.14 -50.60
N GLN A 185 -11.57 29.00 -51.38
CA GLN A 185 -10.11 29.12 -51.35
C GLN A 185 -9.62 29.62 -49.99
N THR A 186 -10.25 30.66 -49.44
CA THR A 186 -9.89 31.19 -48.11
C THR A 186 -10.07 30.12 -47.04
N LEU A 187 -11.22 29.43 -47.02
CA LEU A 187 -11.49 28.35 -46.07
C LEU A 187 -10.51 27.18 -46.22
N ALA A 188 -10.10 26.84 -47.45
CA ALA A 188 -9.12 25.78 -47.67
C ALA A 188 -7.75 26.13 -47.08
N GLU A 189 -7.30 27.38 -47.25
CA GLU A 189 -6.03 27.84 -46.69
C GLU A 189 -6.10 27.95 -45.17
N GLU A 190 -7.20 28.47 -44.61
CA GLU A 190 -7.43 28.51 -43.16
C GLU A 190 -7.41 27.10 -42.54
N LYS A 191 -8.08 26.13 -43.18
CA LYS A 191 -8.12 24.74 -42.69
C LYS A 191 -6.76 24.07 -42.76
N LYS A 192 -5.97 24.39 -43.78
CA LYS A 192 -4.58 23.93 -43.91
C LYS A 192 -3.71 24.53 -42.81
N GLN A 193 -3.78 25.84 -42.60
CA GLN A 193 -3.04 26.53 -41.54
C GLN A 193 -3.42 25.99 -40.14
N GLN A 194 -4.72 25.77 -39.89
CA GLN A 194 -5.19 25.22 -38.63
C GLN A 194 -4.63 23.81 -38.39
N LYS A 195 -4.57 22.99 -39.44
CA LYS A 195 -3.98 21.65 -39.36
C LYS A 195 -2.48 21.72 -39.05
N GLU A 196 -1.73 22.57 -39.74
CA GLU A 196 -0.29 22.76 -39.49
C GLU A 196 -0.03 23.25 -38.06
N ASN A 197 -0.81 24.21 -37.57
CA ASN A 197 -0.71 24.72 -36.20
C ASN A 197 -1.02 23.61 -35.17
N SER A 198 -2.09 22.83 -35.39
CA SER A 198 -2.47 21.74 -34.48
C SER A 198 -1.41 20.64 -34.45
N GLU A 199 -0.83 20.30 -35.61
CA GLU A 199 0.27 19.33 -35.70
C GLU A 199 1.52 19.83 -34.97
N ALA A 200 1.85 21.12 -35.09
CA ALA A 200 2.96 21.74 -34.38
C ALA A 200 2.76 21.76 -32.85
N GLU A 201 1.56 22.12 -32.38
CA GLU A 201 1.21 22.09 -30.95
C GLU A 201 1.29 20.67 -30.37
N MET A 202 0.74 19.68 -31.08
CA MET A 202 0.83 18.28 -30.68
C MET A 202 2.27 17.77 -30.64
N ALA A 203 3.12 18.19 -31.58
CA ALA A 203 4.54 17.84 -31.58
C ALA A 203 5.28 18.49 -30.39
N ALA A 204 4.99 19.76 -30.09
CA ALA A 204 5.57 20.47 -28.95
C ALA A 204 5.18 19.82 -27.62
N GLN A 205 3.88 19.55 -27.40
CA GLN A 205 3.38 18.88 -26.19
C GLN A 205 3.98 17.48 -26.03
N LYS A 206 4.08 16.69 -27.10
CA LYS A 206 4.72 15.37 -27.04
C LYS A 206 6.19 15.45 -26.62
N LYS A 207 6.91 16.48 -27.09
CA LYS A 207 8.31 16.69 -26.73
C LYS A 207 8.43 17.08 -25.25
N GLU A 208 7.61 18.01 -24.78
CA GLU A 208 7.57 18.43 -23.37
C GLU A 208 7.25 17.24 -22.45
N HIS A 209 6.20 16.47 -22.74
CA HIS A 209 5.87 15.27 -21.98
C HIS A 209 6.98 14.22 -21.99
N ALA A 210 7.70 14.06 -23.10
CA ALA A 210 8.85 13.15 -23.16
C ALA A 210 10.01 13.62 -22.28
N GLU A 211 10.25 14.93 -22.17
CA GLU A 211 11.26 15.51 -21.29
C GLU A 211 10.87 15.39 -19.82
N GLU A 212 9.61 15.67 -19.47
CA GLU A 212 9.07 15.48 -18.12
C GLU A 212 9.14 14.02 -17.68
N SER A 213 8.75 13.09 -18.57
CA SER A 213 8.82 11.65 -18.30
C SER A 213 10.24 11.20 -17.97
N LYS A 214 11.24 11.69 -18.73
CA LYS A 214 12.65 11.41 -18.43
C LYS A 214 13.07 11.98 -17.08
N LYS A 215 12.65 13.20 -16.76
CA LYS A 215 12.98 13.84 -15.47
C LYS A 215 12.39 13.05 -14.30
N LEU A 216 11.13 12.63 -14.40
CA LEU A 216 10.46 11.81 -13.40
C LEU A 216 11.15 10.44 -13.25
N GLN A 217 11.53 9.81 -14.37
CA GLN A 217 12.25 8.53 -14.35
C GLN A 217 13.61 8.63 -13.62
N VAL A 218 14.36 9.73 -13.84
CA VAL A 218 15.61 9.99 -13.10
C VAL A 218 15.35 10.20 -11.60
N GLN A 219 14.27 10.89 -11.24
CA GLN A 219 13.88 11.08 -9.83
C GLN A 219 13.49 9.76 -9.16
N ILE A 220 12.72 8.90 -9.84
CA ILE A 220 12.35 7.57 -9.37
C ILE A 220 13.62 6.75 -9.10
N SER A 221 14.54 6.68 -10.07
CA SER A 221 15.80 5.93 -9.92
C SER A 221 16.64 6.45 -8.74
N ARG A 222 16.64 7.77 -8.51
CA ARG A 222 17.34 8.39 -7.36
C ARG A 222 16.66 8.05 -6.03
N LEU A 223 15.34 7.93 -5.99
CA LEU A 223 14.61 7.56 -4.78
C LEU A 223 14.79 6.07 -4.48
N GLU A 224 14.75 5.20 -5.48
CA GLU A 224 15.00 3.76 -5.34
C GLU A 224 16.37 3.49 -4.72
N THR A 225 17.44 4.09 -5.26
CA THR A 225 18.80 3.96 -4.69
C THR A 225 18.90 4.49 -3.25
N LYS A 226 18.13 5.52 -2.89
CA LYS A 226 18.08 6.03 -1.51
C LYS A 226 17.36 5.07 -0.57
N ILE A 227 16.27 4.44 -1.03
CA ILE A 227 15.52 3.43 -0.27
C ILE A 227 16.42 2.23 0.01
N GLU A 228 17.08 1.68 -1.01
CA GLU A 228 18.00 0.55 -0.86
C GLU A 228 19.11 0.84 0.17
N ARG A 229 19.69 2.04 0.12
CA ARG A 229 20.70 2.47 1.09
C ARG A 229 20.13 2.53 2.52
N LEU A 230 18.97 3.14 2.70
CA LEU A 230 18.34 3.26 4.02
C LEU A 230 17.92 1.90 4.59
N GLU A 231 17.49 0.97 3.73
CA GLU A 231 17.20 -0.40 4.13
C GLU A 231 18.46 -1.14 4.57
N ALA A 232 19.58 -0.98 3.85
CA ALA A 232 20.87 -1.53 4.27
C ALA A 232 21.31 -0.97 5.63
N GLU A 233 21.25 0.36 5.82
CA GLU A 233 21.59 1.03 7.09
C GLU A 233 20.67 0.59 8.25
N LYS A 234 19.37 0.39 7.99
CA LYS A 234 18.43 -0.14 8.99
C LYS A 234 18.79 -1.56 9.41
N ASN A 235 19.18 -2.41 8.45
CA ASN A 235 19.55 -3.78 8.72
C ASN A 235 20.85 -3.88 9.54
N THR A 236 21.85 -3.04 9.26
CA THR A 236 23.09 -2.96 10.05
C THR A 236 22.79 -2.49 11.47
N LEU A 237 22.04 -1.40 11.65
CA LEU A 237 21.64 -0.91 12.98
C LEU A 237 20.85 -1.95 13.76
N SER A 238 19.95 -2.69 13.12
CA SER A 238 19.18 -3.75 13.78
C SER A 238 20.08 -4.88 14.27
N SER A 239 21.10 -5.26 13.49
CA SER A 239 22.12 -6.22 13.90
C SER A 239 22.92 -5.70 15.10
N ASP A 240 23.37 -4.45 15.06
CA ASP A 240 24.19 -3.87 16.12
C ASP A 240 23.40 -3.71 17.42
N LEU A 241 22.11 -3.34 17.36
CA LEU A 241 21.22 -3.33 18.52
C LEU A 241 21.02 -4.71 19.14
N LYS A 242 20.96 -5.78 18.32
CA LYS A 242 20.89 -7.15 18.84
C LYS A 242 22.17 -7.51 19.57
N LYS A 243 23.34 -7.23 18.99
CA LYS A 243 24.65 -7.47 19.62
C LYS A 243 24.76 -6.72 20.94
N LEU A 244 24.43 -5.43 20.96
CA LEU A 244 24.51 -4.60 22.17
C LEU A 244 23.56 -5.12 23.27
N ARG A 245 22.36 -5.57 22.90
CA ARG A 245 21.43 -6.19 23.85
C ARG A 245 21.98 -7.49 24.43
N ASP A 246 22.65 -8.31 23.62
CA ASP A 246 23.25 -9.57 24.08
C ASP A 246 24.49 -9.31 24.97
N GLU A 247 25.33 -8.36 24.61
CA GLU A 247 26.45 -7.88 25.44
C GLU A 247 25.95 -7.35 26.80
N HIS A 248 24.87 -6.56 26.80
CA HIS A 248 24.26 -6.07 28.03
C HIS A 248 23.71 -7.20 28.91
N ARG A 249 23.06 -8.22 28.32
CA ARG A 249 22.61 -9.41 29.06
C ARG A 249 23.78 -10.18 29.66
N GLN A 250 24.86 -10.35 28.90
CA GLN A 250 26.08 -11.00 29.38
C GLN A 250 26.71 -10.21 30.52
N LEU A 251 26.75 -8.89 30.42
CA LEU A 251 27.24 -8.01 31.48
C LEU A 251 26.41 -8.14 32.76
N ILE A 252 25.08 -8.14 32.65
CA ILE A 252 24.18 -8.38 33.80
C ILE A 252 24.45 -9.75 34.44
N ALA A 253 24.62 -10.79 33.63
CA ALA A 253 24.94 -12.13 34.14
C ALA A 253 26.30 -12.16 34.86
N ALA A 254 27.31 -11.49 34.30
CA ALA A 254 28.63 -11.35 34.92
C ALA A 254 28.57 -10.58 36.24
N ILE A 255 27.81 -9.47 36.29
CA ILE A 255 27.55 -8.69 37.51
C ILE A 255 26.88 -9.57 38.57
N SER A 256 25.82 -10.30 38.20
CA SER A 256 25.12 -11.20 39.13
C SER A 256 26.05 -12.29 39.67
N LYS A 257 26.92 -12.85 38.81
CA LYS A 257 27.92 -13.84 39.23
C LYS A 257 28.93 -13.24 40.20
N LEU A 258 29.43 -12.02 39.93
CA LEU A 258 30.36 -11.33 40.81
C LEU A 258 29.74 -11.07 42.18
N VAL A 259 28.50 -10.57 42.23
CA VAL A 259 27.76 -10.35 43.48
C VAL A 259 27.64 -11.66 44.27
N SER A 260 27.27 -12.77 43.62
CA SER A 260 27.16 -14.07 44.30
C SER A 260 28.50 -14.67 44.75
N ALA A 261 29.61 -14.23 44.14
CA ALA A 261 30.95 -14.69 44.46
C ALA A 261 31.58 -13.95 45.65
N VAL A 262 30.99 -12.86 46.14
CA VAL A 262 31.45 -12.16 47.36
C VAL A 262 30.92 -12.91 48.58
N PRO A 263 31.77 -13.60 49.37
CA PRO A 263 31.30 -14.43 50.47
C PRO A 263 31.10 -13.57 51.71
N GLY A 264 29.99 -12.81 51.74
CA GLY A 264 29.68 -11.89 52.84
C GLY A 264 29.66 -12.56 54.23
N GLU A 265 29.19 -13.82 54.30
CA GLU A 265 29.18 -14.59 55.54
C GLU A 265 30.58 -15.03 55.99
N GLU A 266 31.46 -15.43 55.07
CA GLU A 266 32.82 -15.86 55.41
C GLU A 266 33.67 -14.67 55.83
N ILE A 267 33.51 -13.54 55.16
CA ILE A 267 34.15 -12.27 55.53
C ILE A 267 33.68 -11.86 56.93
N GLY A 268 32.38 -11.95 57.20
CA GLY A 268 31.80 -11.62 58.51
C GLY A 268 32.37 -12.48 59.64
N LYS A 269 32.45 -13.80 59.44
CA LYS A 269 32.97 -14.74 60.44
C LYS A 269 34.47 -14.55 60.70
N LYS A 270 35.30 -14.51 59.65
CA LYS A 270 36.75 -14.34 59.79
C LYS A 270 37.12 -12.99 60.43
N MET A 271 36.48 -11.92 59.98
CA MET A 271 36.77 -10.58 60.49
C MET A 271 36.25 -10.38 61.93
N GLY A 272 35.17 -11.05 62.33
CA GLY A 272 34.70 -11.06 63.71
C GLY A 272 35.68 -11.75 64.67
N GLU A 273 36.27 -12.87 64.25
CA GLU A 273 37.31 -13.57 65.01
C GLU A 273 38.61 -12.76 65.11
N GLU A 274 39.04 -12.15 64.01
CA GLU A 274 40.22 -11.28 63.96
C GLU A 274 40.04 -10.04 64.84
N LEU A 275 38.89 -9.35 64.76
CA LEU A 275 38.60 -8.17 65.58
C LEU A 275 38.49 -8.49 67.07
N TYR A 276 37.87 -9.62 67.43
CA TYR A 276 37.85 -10.08 68.81
C TYR A 276 39.27 -10.33 69.34
N SER A 277 40.12 -11.02 68.55
CA SER A 277 41.51 -11.27 68.91
C SER A 277 42.34 -10.00 69.02
N PHE A 278 42.08 -9.00 68.17
CA PHE A 278 42.75 -7.71 68.16
C PHE A 278 42.38 -6.88 69.39
N VAL A 279 41.07 -6.78 69.71
CA VAL A 279 40.58 -6.07 70.90
C VAL A 279 41.16 -6.67 72.18
N LEU A 280 41.24 -8.00 72.27
CA LEU A 280 41.88 -8.65 73.42
C LEU A 280 43.37 -8.29 73.54
N LYS A 281 44.13 -8.31 72.44
CA LYS A 281 45.56 -7.99 72.43
C LYS A 281 45.85 -6.51 72.74
N ASP A 282 45.01 -5.59 72.25
CA ASP A 282 45.24 -4.15 72.36
C ASP A 282 44.69 -3.54 73.66
N SER A 283 43.65 -4.14 74.25
CA SER A 283 42.97 -3.59 75.42
C SER A 283 43.85 -3.47 76.67
N LYS A 284 44.96 -4.23 76.78
CA LYS A 284 45.82 -4.31 77.98
C LYS A 284 45.04 -4.58 79.28
N VAL A 285 43.79 -5.04 79.16
CA VAL A 285 42.91 -5.31 80.31
C VAL A 285 43.28 -6.68 80.86
N PRO A 286 43.50 -6.83 82.18
CA PRO A 286 43.77 -8.13 82.78
C PRO A 286 42.63 -9.13 82.51
N ASP A 287 42.95 -10.38 82.20
CA ASP A 287 41.98 -11.43 81.81
C ASP A 287 40.84 -11.58 82.82
N VAL A 288 41.11 -11.37 84.11
CA VAL A 288 40.13 -11.44 85.21
C VAL A 288 39.00 -10.41 85.06
N VAL A 289 39.31 -9.23 84.51
CA VAL A 289 38.32 -8.18 84.26
C VAL A 289 37.49 -8.50 83.03
N ILE A 290 38.11 -9.06 81.98
CA ILE A 290 37.41 -9.51 80.77
C ILE A 290 36.46 -10.66 81.10
N GLU A 291 36.89 -11.61 81.94
CA GLU A 291 36.08 -12.72 82.41
C GLU A 291 34.93 -12.24 83.33
N GLY A 292 35.20 -11.24 84.19
CA GLY A 292 34.19 -10.61 85.03
C GLY A 292 33.10 -9.88 84.24
N VAL A 293 33.49 -9.08 83.25
CA VAL A 293 32.55 -8.36 82.37
C VAL A 293 31.88 -9.32 81.37
N GLY A 294 32.57 -10.38 80.95
CA GLY A 294 32.06 -11.44 80.07
C GLY A 294 30.83 -12.16 80.61
N LYS A 295 30.63 -12.16 81.94
CA LYS A 295 29.39 -12.68 82.58
C LYS A 295 28.16 -11.81 82.29
N PHE A 296 28.36 -10.54 81.92
CA PHE A 296 27.30 -9.58 81.65
C PHE A 296 27.19 -9.23 80.16
N ILE A 297 28.31 -9.25 79.43
CA ILE A 297 28.37 -8.89 78.00
C ILE A 297 29.24 -9.88 77.25
N ASP A 298 28.63 -10.63 76.33
CA ASP A 298 29.36 -11.47 75.39
C ASP A 298 29.90 -10.61 74.23
N PHE A 299 31.10 -10.05 74.44
CA PHE A 299 31.78 -9.22 73.45
C PHE A 299 32.06 -9.96 72.14
N LYS A 300 32.31 -11.27 72.19
CA LYS A 300 32.56 -12.08 70.99
C LYS A 300 31.30 -12.13 70.13
N ARG A 301 30.14 -12.35 70.77
CA ARG A 301 28.85 -12.31 70.08
C ARG A 301 28.52 -10.92 69.55
N TYR A 302 28.71 -9.87 70.36
CA TYR A 302 28.37 -8.50 69.95
C TYR A 302 29.23 -8.00 68.78
N LEU A 303 30.54 -8.26 68.81
CA LEU A 303 31.44 -7.95 67.71
C LEU A 303 31.12 -8.79 66.47
N GLY A 304 30.80 -10.07 66.64
CA GLY A 304 30.34 -10.94 65.56
C GLY A 304 29.09 -10.39 64.86
N GLU A 305 28.07 -10.00 65.62
CA GLU A 305 26.83 -9.42 65.10
C GLU A 305 27.08 -8.05 64.41
N ALA A 306 27.97 -7.21 64.95
CA ALA A 306 28.32 -5.92 64.36
C ALA A 306 29.07 -6.07 63.02
N VAL A 307 30.01 -7.02 62.95
CA VAL A 307 30.78 -7.31 61.74
C VAL A 307 29.91 -7.98 60.68
N GLU A 308 29.00 -8.86 61.07
CA GLU A 308 28.02 -9.46 60.16
C GLU A 308 27.07 -8.40 59.55
N ARG A 309 26.59 -7.45 60.37
CA ARG A 309 25.79 -6.31 59.87
C ARG A 309 26.61 -5.42 58.94
N GLY A 310 27.86 -5.14 59.27
CA GLY A 310 28.78 -4.39 58.41
C GLY A 310 29.04 -5.08 57.07
N ALA A 311 29.28 -6.40 57.08
CA ALA A 311 29.48 -7.19 55.87
C ALA A 311 28.23 -7.21 54.98
N LYS A 312 27.03 -7.33 55.57
CA LYS A 312 25.75 -7.24 54.85
C LYS A 312 25.54 -5.87 54.21
N GLU A 313 25.85 -4.79 54.92
CA GLU A 313 25.73 -3.42 54.40
C GLU A 313 26.73 -3.16 53.25
N VAL A 314 27.96 -3.69 53.34
CA VAL A 314 28.94 -3.60 52.24
C VAL A 314 28.47 -4.39 51.03
N CYS A 315 27.97 -5.62 51.21
CA CYS A 315 27.41 -6.41 50.10
C CYS A 315 26.22 -5.68 49.45
N ARG A 316 25.34 -5.08 50.25
CA ARG A 316 24.23 -4.26 49.77
C ARG A 316 24.70 -3.04 48.97
N ARG A 317 25.72 -2.31 49.43
CA ARG A 317 26.26 -1.15 48.70
C ARG A 317 26.95 -1.56 47.40
N VAL A 318 27.63 -2.70 47.38
CA VAL A 318 28.20 -3.27 46.17
C VAL A 318 27.10 -3.64 45.18
N GLU A 319 26.01 -4.25 45.64
CA GLU A 319 24.84 -4.50 44.80
C GLU A 319 24.19 -3.21 44.26
N GLU A 320 24.00 -2.20 45.11
CA GLU A 320 23.43 -0.91 44.69
C GLU A 320 24.34 -0.22 43.66
N THR A 321 25.65 -0.20 43.89
CA THR A 321 26.62 0.43 42.96
C THR A 321 26.70 -0.32 41.63
N LEU A 322 26.65 -1.66 41.65
CA LEU A 322 26.70 -2.49 40.45
C LEU A 322 25.36 -2.54 39.68
N LYS A 323 24.22 -2.33 40.35
CA LYS A 323 22.90 -2.21 39.71
C LYS A 323 22.66 -0.80 39.13
N VAL A 324 23.36 0.23 39.62
CA VAL A 324 23.19 1.64 39.22
C VAL A 324 24.04 2.04 37.99
N GLY A 325 24.91 1.19 37.47
CA GLY A 325 25.64 1.47 36.22
C GLY A 325 25.03 0.77 34.99
N PRO A 326 24.95 1.41 33.80
CA PRO A 326 24.66 2.80 33.49
C PRO A 326 23.19 2.92 33.06
N THR A 327 22.29 3.33 33.95
CA THR A 327 21.03 3.93 33.47
C THR A 327 21.37 5.34 33.02
N GLU A 328 21.45 5.51 31.70
CA GLU A 328 21.45 6.78 30.99
C GLU A 328 20.52 7.78 31.72
N LYS A 329 21.13 8.80 32.30
CA LYS A 329 20.49 10.11 32.42
C LYS A 329 20.63 10.76 31.05
N GLU A 330 19.67 10.54 30.17
CA GLU A 330 19.32 11.51 29.12
C GLU A 330 17.81 11.75 29.16
#